data_AF-A0A1H8NUX3-F1
#
_entry.id   AF-A0A1H8NUX3-F1
#
_cell.length_a   1.000
_cell.length_b   1.000
_cell.length_c   1.000
_cell.angle_alpha   90.00
_cell.angle_beta   90.00
_cell.angle_gamma   90.00
#
_symmetry.space_group_name_H-M   'P 1'
#
loop_
_entity.id
_entity.type
_entity.pdbx_description
1 polymer ?
#
loop_
_entity_poly.entity_id
_entity_poly.type
_entity_poly.pdbx_seq_one_letter_code
_entity_poly.pdbx_strand_id
1 'polypeptide(L)'
;MFEIFKEDEDRGQVGIGTLIVFIAMVLVAAIAAGVLINTAGFLQSQSEETGQQSSQQVTNRLAVQQSSGLVEEITGDKLVVGGVEMIATKAPGAEDIDLTGVTMQWVDDSGTYDLVHENVANSDDNNNNPDGTFSHVAIKDQDSSLSGDAPVINSPDDRAKIIISVGDIYSEDPAFPTNAIPINGGDGLEEGDTATIRITTQSGSVSTVRLTVPESLSGKSAATL
;
A
#
# COMPACT_ATOMS: atom_id res chain seq x y z
N MET A 1 6.33 19.88 -96.55
CA MET A 1 6.38 18.88 -95.47
C MET A 1 6.68 19.66 -94.20
N PHE A 2 5.70 19.79 -93.31
CA PHE A 2 5.81 20.59 -92.08
C PHE A 2 6.18 19.64 -90.94
N GLU A 3 7.37 19.80 -90.37
CA GLU A 3 7.74 19.17 -89.11
C GLU A 3 6.89 19.78 -87.99
N ILE A 4 6.12 18.92 -87.33
CA ILE A 4 5.40 19.27 -86.11
C ILE A 4 6.45 19.29 -84.99
N PHE A 5 6.71 20.46 -84.42
CA PHE A 5 7.51 20.61 -83.20
C PHE A 5 6.87 19.80 -82.08
N LYS A 6 7.47 18.64 -81.77
CA LYS A 6 7.09 17.75 -80.68
C LYS A 6 8.24 17.64 -79.68
N GLU A 7 8.72 18.79 -79.19
CA GLU A 7 9.83 18.85 -78.21
C GLU A 7 9.43 19.45 -76.84
N ASP A 8 8.20 19.96 -76.68
CA ASP A 8 7.75 20.58 -75.42
C ASP A 8 6.87 19.66 -74.54
N GLU A 9 6.43 18.50 -75.05
CA GLU A 9 5.49 17.61 -74.36
C GLU A 9 6.15 16.82 -73.20
N ASP A 10 7.44 16.46 -73.35
CA ASP A 10 8.20 15.70 -72.35
C ASP A 10 8.57 16.53 -71.10
N ARG A 11 8.73 17.86 -71.24
CA ARG A 11 9.07 18.75 -70.12
C ARG A 11 7.88 18.95 -69.17
N GLY A 12 6.66 19.04 -69.71
CA GLY A 12 5.42 19.08 -68.93
C GLY A 12 5.18 17.77 -68.15
N GLN A 13 5.52 16.63 -68.77
CA GLN A 13 5.38 15.31 -68.13
C GLN A 13 6.34 15.10 -66.95
N VAL A 14 7.59 15.54 -67.06
CA VAL A 14 8.55 15.48 -65.94
C VAL A 14 8.11 16.39 -64.78
N GLY A 15 7.64 17.61 -65.08
CA GLY A 15 7.13 18.54 -64.06
C GLY A 15 5.94 17.98 -63.28
N ILE A 16 4.98 17.36 -63.96
CA ILE A 16 3.83 16.70 -63.31
C ILE A 16 4.30 15.53 -62.44
N GLY A 17 5.28 14.73 -62.90
CA GLY A 17 5.86 13.65 -62.10
C GLY A 17 6.48 14.14 -60.79
N THR A 18 7.23 15.24 -60.84
CA THR A 18 7.84 15.84 -59.63
C THR A 18 6.80 16.38 -58.64
N LEU A 19 5.72 17.01 -59.13
CA LEU A 19 4.61 17.49 -58.29
C LEU A 19 3.90 16.34 -57.58
N ILE A 20 3.66 15.22 -58.27
CA ILE A 20 3.01 14.04 -57.70
C ILE A 20 3.86 13.46 -56.56
N VAL A 21 5.16 13.28 -56.77
CA VAL A 21 6.08 12.77 -55.73
C VAL A 21 6.17 13.72 -54.55
N PHE A 22 6.18 15.03 -54.80
CA PHE A 22 6.21 16.03 -53.74
C PHE A 22 4.96 15.92 -52.85
N ILE A 23 3.77 15.86 -53.44
CA ILE A 23 2.52 15.70 -52.68
C ILE A 23 2.51 14.38 -51.92
N ALA A 24 2.92 13.27 -52.56
CA ALA A 24 2.98 11.97 -51.91
C ALA A 24 3.93 11.98 -50.70
N MET A 25 5.11 12.58 -50.82
CA MET A 25 6.08 12.69 -49.73
C MET A 25 5.52 13.52 -48.58
N VAL A 26 4.84 14.64 -48.87
CA VAL A 26 4.20 15.48 -47.84
C VAL A 26 3.11 14.71 -47.10
N LEU A 27 2.29 13.92 -47.80
CA LEU A 27 1.24 13.10 -47.17
C LEU A 27 1.84 12.02 -46.27
N VAL A 28 2.88 11.31 -46.72
CA VAL A 28 3.56 10.30 -45.90
C VAL A 28 4.22 10.96 -44.67
N ALA A 29 4.87 12.11 -44.85
CA ALA A 29 5.47 12.86 -43.75
C ALA A 29 4.42 13.33 -42.74
N ALA A 30 3.24 13.77 -43.18
CA ALA A 30 2.15 14.16 -42.30
C ALA A 30 1.61 12.98 -41.48
N ILE A 31 1.41 11.81 -42.09
CA ILE A 31 0.99 10.59 -41.38
C ILE A 31 2.07 10.16 -40.38
N ALA A 32 3.34 10.14 -40.79
CA ALA A 32 4.46 9.79 -39.93
C ALA A 32 4.57 10.75 -38.73
N ALA A 33 4.43 12.06 -38.95
CA ALA A 33 4.42 13.06 -37.88
C ALA A 33 3.23 12.86 -36.93
N GLY A 34 2.04 12.54 -37.44
CA GLY A 34 0.86 12.23 -36.63
C GLY A 34 1.07 11.02 -35.72
N VAL A 35 1.69 9.95 -36.25
CA VAL A 35 2.06 8.78 -35.45
C VAL A 35 3.09 9.15 -34.38
N LEU A 36 4.14 9.89 -34.74
CA LEU A 36 5.18 10.30 -33.80
C LEU A 36 4.63 11.14 -32.64
N ILE A 37 3.72 12.08 -32.92
CA ILE A 37 3.08 12.92 -31.90
C ILE A 37 2.21 12.06 -30.98
N ASN A 38 1.43 11.13 -31.54
CA ASN A 38 0.57 10.25 -30.75
C ASN A 38 1.40 9.34 -29.83
N THR A 39 2.46 8.72 -30.37
CA THR A 39 3.39 7.92 -29.56
C THR A 39 4.07 8.76 -28.47
N ALA A 40 4.51 9.99 -28.78
CA ALA A 40 5.08 10.88 -27.78
C ALA A 40 4.08 11.23 -26.68
N GLY A 41 2.83 11.54 -27.04
CA GLY A 41 1.76 11.82 -26.07
C GLY A 41 1.43 10.62 -25.18
N PHE A 42 1.34 9.42 -25.77
CA PHE A 42 1.15 8.18 -25.02
C PHE A 42 2.29 7.93 -24.03
N LEU A 43 3.54 8.04 -24.48
CA LEU A 43 4.72 7.85 -23.63
C LEU A 43 4.83 8.91 -22.54
N GLN A 44 4.42 10.15 -22.81
CA GLN A 44 4.38 11.21 -21.81
C GLN A 44 3.36 10.90 -20.72
N SER A 45 2.11 10.59 -21.08
CA SER A 45 1.06 10.22 -20.11
C SER A 45 1.49 9.03 -19.27
N GLN A 46 2.07 8.01 -19.90
CA GLN A 46 2.58 6.83 -19.19
C GLN A 46 3.71 7.18 -18.22
N SER A 47 4.63 8.07 -18.64
CA SER A 47 5.76 8.50 -17.80
C SER A 47 5.30 9.32 -16.60
N GLU A 48 4.28 10.17 -16.78
CA GLU A 48 3.68 10.95 -15.70
C GLU A 48 2.96 10.05 -14.70
N GLU A 49 2.17 9.08 -15.17
CA GLU A 49 1.48 8.11 -14.32
C GLU A 49 2.47 7.26 -13.52
N THR A 50 3.49 6.68 -14.17
CA THR A 50 4.52 5.89 -13.48
C THR A 50 5.33 6.75 -12.50
N GLY A 51 5.56 8.02 -12.82
CA GLY A 51 6.21 8.98 -11.92
C GLY A 51 5.38 9.25 -10.66
N GLN A 52 4.07 9.43 -10.80
CA GLN A 52 3.13 9.61 -9.68
C GLN A 52 3.05 8.35 -8.84
N GLN A 53 2.85 7.17 -9.44
CA GLN A 53 2.80 5.89 -8.73
C GLN A 53 4.09 5.60 -7.97
N SER A 54 5.26 5.84 -8.58
CA SER A 54 6.55 5.65 -7.92
C SER A 54 6.75 6.61 -6.75
N SER A 55 6.27 7.86 -6.89
CA SER A 55 6.31 8.84 -5.81
C SER A 55 5.41 8.41 -4.66
N GLN A 56 4.17 8.02 -4.96
CA GLN A 56 3.21 7.50 -3.98
C GLN A 56 3.75 6.26 -3.26
N GLN A 57 4.42 5.33 -3.96
CA GLN A 57 5.00 4.14 -3.34
C GLN A 57 6.05 4.46 -2.27
N VAL A 58 6.75 5.59 -2.36
CA VAL A 58 7.76 5.97 -1.35
C VAL A 58 7.23 6.94 -0.30
N THR A 59 6.21 7.75 -0.64
CA THR A 59 5.64 8.75 0.28
C THR A 59 4.46 8.22 1.08
N ASN A 60 3.59 7.38 0.49
CA ASN A 60 2.37 6.85 1.11
C ASN A 60 2.65 5.70 2.07
N ARG A 61 3.57 5.93 3.00
CA ARG A 61 3.91 4.99 4.08
C ARG A 61 3.20 5.37 5.36
N LEU A 62 2.82 4.35 6.13
CA LEU A 62 2.35 4.51 7.48
C LEU A 62 3.56 4.67 8.42
N ALA A 63 3.59 5.75 9.19
CA ALA A 63 4.64 6.03 10.15
C ALA A 63 4.18 5.59 11.56
N VAL A 64 4.80 4.53 12.07
CA VAL A 64 4.56 4.06 13.44
C VAL A 64 5.45 4.85 14.40
N GLN A 65 4.83 5.55 15.35
CA GLN A 65 5.51 6.42 16.31
C GLN A 65 5.87 5.71 17.61
N GLN A 66 5.02 4.77 18.03
CA GLN A 66 5.17 4.05 19.28
C GLN A 66 4.58 2.64 19.15
N SER A 67 5.24 1.67 19.76
CA SER A 67 4.78 0.30 19.96
C SER A 67 4.77 -0.03 21.46
N SER A 68 3.71 -0.67 21.90
CA SER A 68 3.54 -1.12 23.29
C SER A 68 2.92 -2.52 23.29
N GLY A 69 3.41 -3.39 24.16
CA GLY A 69 2.83 -4.70 24.43
C GLY A 69 2.04 -4.67 25.73
N LEU A 70 0.87 -5.27 25.72
CA LEU A 70 0.01 -5.47 26.89
C LEU A 70 0.37 -6.81 27.51
N VAL A 71 0.80 -6.75 28.77
CA VAL A 71 1.29 -7.91 29.53
C VAL A 71 0.11 -8.47 30.30
N GLU A 72 -0.14 -9.75 30.13
CA GLU A 72 -1.17 -10.49 30.84
C GLU A 72 -0.56 -11.68 31.57
N GLU A 73 -1.20 -12.07 32.66
CA GLU A 73 -0.84 -13.27 33.41
C GLU A 73 -1.73 -14.42 32.95
N ILE A 74 -1.11 -15.48 32.41
CA ILE A 74 -1.79 -16.71 32.03
C ILE A 74 -1.65 -17.78 33.13
N THR A 75 -2.33 -18.91 32.94
CA THR A 75 -2.39 -19.99 33.95
C THR A 75 -0.98 -20.44 34.38
N GLY A 76 -0.68 -20.29 35.67
CA GLY A 76 0.59 -20.74 36.27
C GLY A 76 1.63 -19.64 36.49
N ASP A 77 1.20 -18.40 36.78
CA ASP A 77 2.04 -17.22 37.05
C ASP A 77 3.01 -16.87 35.91
N LYS A 78 2.72 -17.33 34.68
CA LYS A 78 3.50 -17.03 33.49
C LYS A 78 3.01 -15.72 32.89
N LEU A 79 3.91 -14.77 32.73
CA LEU A 79 3.63 -13.47 32.12
C LEU A 79 3.94 -13.54 30.63
N VAL A 80 3.03 -13.04 29.82
CA VAL A 80 3.10 -13.07 28.36
C VAL A 80 2.53 -11.78 27.79
N VAL A 81 2.94 -11.42 26.58
CA VAL A 81 2.37 -10.30 25.83
C VAL A 81 1.28 -10.84 24.91
N GLY A 82 0.02 -10.63 25.31
CA GLY A 82 -1.16 -11.08 24.57
C GLY A 82 -1.69 -10.07 23.54
N GLY A 83 -1.23 -8.82 23.62
CA GLY A 83 -1.74 -7.74 22.78
C GLY A 83 -0.67 -6.74 22.42
N VAL A 84 -0.69 -6.25 21.19
CA VAL A 84 0.22 -5.22 20.69
C VAL A 84 -0.57 -4.01 20.26
N GLU A 85 -0.22 -2.86 20.83
CA GLU A 85 -0.72 -1.56 20.43
C GLU A 85 0.36 -0.78 19.69
N MET A 86 0.02 -0.19 18.55
CA MET A 86 0.89 0.70 17.80
C MET A 86 0.20 2.02 17.51
N ILE A 87 0.87 3.14 17.76
CA ILE A 87 0.36 4.45 17.36
C ILE A 87 0.93 4.78 15.98
N ALA A 88 0.05 4.91 15.00
CA ALA A 88 0.37 5.17 13.61
C ALA A 88 -0.19 6.52 13.15
N THR A 89 0.53 7.14 12.21
CA THR A 89 0.13 8.36 11.49
C THR A 89 0.60 8.29 10.05
N LYS A 90 0.11 9.16 9.17
CA LYS A 90 0.63 9.22 7.79
C LYS A 90 2.01 9.89 7.77
N ALA A 91 2.89 9.39 6.91
CA ALA A 91 4.19 10.03 6.72
C ALA A 91 4.04 11.43 6.09
N PRO A 92 4.99 12.34 6.32
CA PRO A 92 4.99 13.65 5.65
C PRO A 92 4.97 13.49 4.13
N GLY A 93 4.03 14.15 3.46
CA GLY A 93 3.86 14.07 2.00
C GLY A 93 3.12 12.81 1.51
N ALA A 94 2.66 11.94 2.41
CA ALA A 94 1.70 10.90 2.05
C ALA A 94 0.36 11.54 1.63
N GLU A 95 -0.30 10.91 0.68
CA GLU A 95 -1.72 11.13 0.40
C GLU A 95 -2.58 10.48 1.49
N ASP A 96 -3.86 10.28 1.23
CA ASP A 96 -4.78 9.66 2.18
C ASP A 96 -4.55 8.15 2.21
N ILE A 97 -4.45 7.58 3.41
CA ILE A 97 -4.16 6.15 3.60
C ILE A 97 -5.40 5.48 4.18
N ASP A 98 -6.04 4.64 3.37
CA ASP A 98 -7.12 3.75 3.82
C ASP A 98 -6.54 2.56 4.59
N LEU A 99 -6.99 2.34 5.83
CA LEU A 99 -6.51 1.24 6.66
C LEU A 99 -7.12 -0.12 6.27
N THR A 100 -8.25 -0.14 5.56
CA THR A 100 -8.83 -1.40 5.06
C THR A 100 -8.00 -2.03 3.94
N GLY A 101 -7.33 -1.18 3.14
CA GLY A 101 -6.38 -1.60 2.10
C GLY A 101 -4.96 -1.88 2.61
N VAL A 102 -4.71 -1.72 3.91
CA VAL A 102 -3.42 -2.05 4.54
C VAL A 102 -3.39 -3.52 4.91
N THR A 103 -2.31 -4.19 4.53
CA THR A 103 -2.00 -5.54 5.00
C THR A 103 -0.83 -5.50 5.95
N MET A 104 -0.87 -6.30 7.01
CA MET A 104 0.24 -6.43 7.95
C MET A 104 0.71 -7.87 7.95
N GLN A 105 2.01 -8.09 7.91
CA GLN A 105 2.59 -9.41 8.07
C GLN A 105 3.34 -9.46 9.40
N TRP A 106 2.95 -10.40 10.24
CA TRP A 106 3.63 -10.70 11.49
C TRP A 106 4.62 -11.85 11.26
N VAL A 107 5.85 -11.67 11.73
CA VAL A 107 6.92 -12.66 11.62
C VAL A 107 7.55 -12.87 12.98
N ASP A 108 7.50 -14.08 13.49
CA ASP A 108 8.16 -14.51 14.73
C ASP A 108 8.86 -15.87 14.53
N ASP A 109 9.27 -16.53 15.62
CA ASP A 109 9.90 -17.86 15.57
C ASP A 109 8.90 -18.98 15.23
N SER A 110 7.60 -18.77 15.50
CA SER A 110 6.52 -19.72 15.23
C SER A 110 6.09 -19.73 13.76
N GLY A 111 6.22 -18.61 13.06
CA GLY A 111 5.96 -18.54 11.62
C GLY A 111 5.79 -17.14 11.06
N THR A 112 5.06 -17.09 9.95
CA THR A 112 4.66 -15.86 9.27
C THR A 112 3.15 -15.89 9.11
N TYR A 113 2.51 -14.81 9.52
CA TYR A 113 1.06 -14.69 9.57
C TYR A 113 0.63 -13.41 8.86
N ASP A 114 -0.34 -13.52 7.96
CA ASP A 114 -0.88 -12.38 7.23
C ASP A 114 -2.16 -11.87 7.89
N LEU A 115 -2.14 -10.58 8.22
CA LEU A 115 -3.22 -9.86 8.89
C LEU A 115 -3.88 -8.85 7.96
N VAL A 116 -5.20 -8.79 8.09
CA VAL A 116 -6.06 -7.82 7.40
C VAL A 116 -6.90 -7.06 8.42
N HIS A 117 -7.48 -5.94 7.98
CA HIS A 117 -8.36 -5.14 8.82
C HIS A 117 -9.60 -5.95 9.23
N GLU A 118 -10.07 -5.79 10.47
CA GLU A 118 -11.21 -6.55 11.01
C GLU A 118 -12.49 -6.39 10.16
N ASN A 119 -12.80 -5.17 9.70
CA ASN A 119 -13.94 -4.92 8.79
C ASN A 119 -13.86 -5.71 7.47
N VAL A 120 -12.65 -5.97 6.96
CA VAL A 120 -12.45 -6.73 5.72
C VAL A 120 -12.62 -8.23 5.98
N ALA A 121 -12.14 -8.71 7.13
CA ALA A 121 -12.29 -10.11 7.54
C ALA A 121 -13.73 -10.46 7.93
N ASN A 122 -14.45 -9.54 8.59
CA ASN A 122 -15.83 -9.73 9.04
C ASN A 122 -16.87 -9.43 7.95
N SER A 123 -16.44 -9.09 6.74
CA SER A 123 -17.35 -8.91 5.62
C SER A 123 -17.91 -10.26 5.16
N ASP A 124 -19.24 -10.42 5.23
CA ASP A 124 -20.00 -11.64 4.88
C ASP A 124 -19.72 -12.23 3.48
N ASP A 125 -19.05 -11.47 2.59
CA ASP A 125 -18.77 -11.81 1.20
C ASP A 125 -17.39 -12.45 0.96
N ASN A 126 -16.52 -12.54 1.96
CA ASN A 126 -15.12 -12.92 1.75
C ASN A 126 -14.80 -14.35 2.22
N ASN A 127 -14.42 -15.21 1.27
CA ASN A 127 -13.70 -16.47 1.50
C ASN A 127 -12.23 -16.22 1.89
N ASN A 128 -11.94 -15.05 2.48
CA ASN A 128 -10.62 -14.69 2.95
C ASN A 128 -10.43 -15.38 4.30
N ASN A 129 -9.43 -16.25 4.38
CA ASN A 129 -9.03 -16.88 5.63
C ASN A 129 -7.70 -16.23 6.08
N PRO A 130 -7.71 -14.96 6.55
CA PRO A 130 -6.51 -14.35 7.08
C PRO A 130 -6.07 -15.11 8.34
N ASP A 131 -4.77 -15.13 8.60
CA ASP A 131 -4.25 -15.82 9.78
C ASP A 131 -4.58 -15.07 11.08
N GLY A 132 -4.80 -13.75 11.00
CA GLY A 132 -5.25 -12.91 12.10
C GLY A 132 -5.83 -11.59 11.58
N THR A 133 -6.38 -10.76 12.47
CA THR A 133 -6.89 -9.45 12.10
C THR A 133 -6.32 -8.35 12.99
N PHE A 134 -6.32 -7.13 12.47
CA PHE A 134 -6.03 -5.93 13.26
C PHE A 134 -7.24 -5.00 13.29
N SER A 135 -7.38 -4.29 14.41
CA SER A 135 -8.39 -3.25 14.62
C SER A 135 -7.71 -1.89 14.74
N HIS A 136 -8.49 -0.82 14.63
CA HIS A 136 -8.01 0.54 14.87
C HIS A 136 -8.93 1.29 15.84
N VAL A 137 -8.32 2.18 16.61
CA VAL A 137 -9.02 3.15 17.47
C VAL A 137 -8.46 4.54 17.18
N ALA A 138 -9.34 5.48 16.83
CA ALA A 138 -8.93 6.87 16.63
C ALA A 138 -8.53 7.51 17.97
N ILE A 139 -7.27 7.92 18.12
CA ILE A 139 -6.79 8.70 19.28
C ILE A 139 -7.02 10.19 19.04
N LYS A 140 -6.67 10.65 17.83
CA LYS A 140 -6.82 12.03 17.40
C LYS A 140 -7.35 12.01 15.98
N ASP A 141 -8.54 12.56 15.81
CA ASP A 141 -9.25 12.66 14.55
C ASP A 141 -10.22 13.84 14.68
N GLN A 142 -10.04 14.87 13.85
CA GLN A 142 -10.85 16.08 13.93
C GLN A 142 -12.10 16.01 13.04
N ASP A 143 -12.06 15.21 11.98
CA ASP A 143 -13.10 15.15 10.95
C ASP A 143 -13.84 13.81 10.90
N SER A 144 -13.54 12.90 11.82
CA SER A 144 -14.13 11.57 11.94
C SER A 144 -13.83 10.66 10.74
N SER A 145 -12.74 10.92 10.01
CA SER A 145 -12.27 10.09 8.89
C SER A 145 -11.80 8.69 9.29
N LEU A 146 -11.43 8.50 10.57
CA LEU A 146 -11.07 7.21 11.14
C LEU A 146 -12.24 6.48 11.79
N SER A 147 -13.46 7.01 11.69
CA SER A 147 -14.65 6.41 12.27
C SER A 147 -15.50 5.75 11.17
N GLY A 148 -15.85 4.48 11.35
CA GLY A 148 -16.72 3.72 10.42
C GLY A 148 -16.04 2.53 9.75
N ASP A 149 -16.65 2.03 8.68
CA ASP A 149 -16.25 0.76 8.05
C ASP A 149 -15.00 0.89 7.16
N ALA A 150 -14.74 2.09 6.64
CA ALA A 150 -13.60 2.43 5.80
C ALA A 150 -12.77 3.58 6.40
N PRO A 151 -11.99 3.31 7.47
CA PRO A 151 -11.14 4.31 8.12
C PRO A 151 -10.01 4.80 7.22
N VAL A 152 -9.88 6.11 7.09
CA VAL A 152 -8.85 6.75 6.28
C VAL A 152 -8.07 7.76 7.12
N ILE A 153 -6.73 7.68 7.09
CA ILE A 153 -5.84 8.71 7.64
C ILE A 153 -5.63 9.78 6.57
N ASN A 154 -6.33 10.91 6.68
CA ASN A 154 -6.26 11.98 5.68
C ASN A 154 -5.38 13.16 6.13
N SER A 155 -5.24 13.37 7.44
CA SER A 155 -4.53 14.52 8.02
C SER A 155 -3.20 14.09 8.67
N PRO A 156 -2.14 14.92 8.61
CA PRO A 156 -0.92 14.68 9.38
C PRO A 156 -1.13 14.75 10.90
N ASP A 157 -2.26 15.31 11.35
CA ASP A 157 -2.64 15.35 12.76
C ASP A 157 -3.35 14.09 13.24
N ASP A 158 -3.80 13.22 12.33
CA ASP A 158 -4.53 12.02 12.70
C ASP A 158 -3.60 11.00 13.35
N ARG A 159 -4.11 10.36 14.39
CA ARG A 159 -3.43 9.29 15.12
C ARG A 159 -4.38 8.11 15.26
N ALA A 160 -4.05 7.04 14.57
CA ALA A 160 -4.73 5.76 14.72
C ALA A 160 -3.92 4.88 15.67
N LYS A 161 -4.56 4.35 16.71
CA LYS A 161 -4.03 3.24 17.49
C LYS A 161 -4.40 1.96 16.76
N ILE A 162 -3.43 1.26 16.23
CA ILE A 162 -3.59 -0.08 15.68
C ILE A 162 -3.47 -1.08 16.83
N ILE A 163 -4.42 -1.99 16.94
CA ILE A 163 -4.48 -3.03 17.97
C ILE A 163 -4.43 -4.39 17.28
N ILE A 164 -3.52 -5.24 17.75
CA ILE A 164 -3.34 -6.60 17.27
C ILE A 164 -3.44 -7.54 18.46
N SER A 165 -4.26 -8.58 18.34
CA SER A 165 -4.34 -9.66 19.33
C SER A 165 -3.34 -10.75 18.98
N VAL A 166 -2.55 -11.17 19.97
CA VAL A 166 -1.42 -12.09 19.81
C VAL A 166 -1.61 -13.24 20.79
N GLY A 167 -1.97 -14.42 20.27
CA GLY A 167 -2.50 -15.51 21.10
C GLY A 167 -3.96 -15.27 21.51
N ASP A 168 -4.59 -16.29 22.10
CA ASP A 168 -6.04 -16.31 22.34
C ASP A 168 -6.46 -15.50 23.59
N ILE A 169 -5.51 -14.83 24.22
CA ILE A 169 -5.65 -14.14 25.52
C ILE A 169 -6.72 -13.05 25.49
N TYR A 170 -6.73 -12.21 24.46
CA TYR A 170 -7.69 -11.10 24.32
C TYR A 170 -8.82 -11.42 23.33
N SER A 171 -9.03 -12.68 22.96
CA SER A 171 -10.06 -13.07 21.98
C SER A 171 -11.51 -12.76 22.42
N GLU A 172 -11.75 -12.66 23.74
CA GLU A 172 -13.06 -12.32 24.31
C GLU A 172 -13.21 -10.82 24.66
N ASP A 173 -12.14 -10.02 24.57
CA ASP A 173 -12.19 -8.59 24.89
C ASP A 173 -12.71 -7.79 23.69
N PRO A 174 -13.82 -7.03 23.82
CA PRO A 174 -14.35 -6.22 22.73
C PRO A 174 -13.42 -5.09 22.27
N ALA A 175 -12.37 -4.75 23.02
CA ALA A 175 -11.35 -3.79 22.61
C ALA A 175 -10.32 -4.37 21.62
N PHE A 176 -10.34 -5.68 21.37
CA PHE A 176 -9.41 -6.38 20.50
C PHE A 176 -10.13 -7.05 19.31
N PRO A 177 -9.41 -7.22 18.19
CA PRO A 177 -9.94 -7.96 17.05
C PRO A 177 -10.20 -9.42 17.43
N THR A 178 -11.32 -9.98 16.95
CA THR A 178 -11.78 -11.34 17.27
C THR A 178 -10.83 -12.44 16.79
N ASN A 179 -10.11 -12.22 15.68
CA ASN A 179 -9.18 -13.21 15.13
C ASN A 179 -7.76 -12.87 15.58
N ALA A 180 -7.30 -13.53 16.65
CA ALA A 180 -5.94 -13.40 17.13
C ALA A 180 -4.93 -14.16 16.25
N ILE A 181 -3.66 -13.74 16.29
CA ILE A 181 -2.58 -14.48 15.65
C ILE A 181 -2.32 -15.77 16.45
N PRO A 182 -2.37 -16.97 15.84
CA PRO A 182 -2.20 -18.24 16.54
C PRO A 182 -0.72 -18.54 16.78
N ILE A 183 -0.16 -17.94 17.83
CA ILE A 183 1.23 -18.15 18.25
C ILE A 183 1.33 -19.04 19.49
N ASN A 184 2.39 -19.84 19.58
CA ASN A 184 2.74 -20.66 20.76
C ASN A 184 1.56 -21.46 21.38
N GLY A 185 0.60 -21.92 20.57
CA GLY A 185 -0.56 -22.66 21.06
C GLY A 185 -1.60 -21.83 21.82
N GLY A 186 -1.58 -20.50 21.68
CA GLY A 186 -2.56 -19.57 22.24
C GLY A 186 -2.02 -18.65 23.34
N ASP A 187 -0.79 -18.87 23.80
CA ASP A 187 -0.24 -18.24 25.01
C ASP A 187 0.41 -16.85 24.79
N GLY A 188 0.43 -16.30 23.56
CA GLY A 188 1.05 -15.00 23.29
C GLY A 188 2.59 -15.04 23.27
N LEU A 189 3.24 -13.87 23.30
CA LEU A 189 4.71 -13.75 23.24
C LEU A 189 5.32 -13.86 24.64
N GLU A 190 6.42 -14.59 24.77
CA GLU A 190 7.11 -14.80 26.03
C GLU A 190 8.25 -13.79 26.28
N GLU A 191 8.80 -13.81 27.49
CA GLU A 191 9.97 -12.98 27.85
C GLU A 191 11.17 -13.31 26.94
N GLY A 192 11.77 -12.29 26.31
CA GLY A 192 12.88 -12.46 25.39
C GLY A 192 12.50 -12.73 23.93
N ASP A 193 11.21 -12.92 23.62
CA ASP A 193 10.76 -13.13 22.24
C ASP A 193 10.90 -11.86 21.39
N THR A 194 11.08 -12.08 20.08
CA THR A 194 11.10 -11.00 19.10
C THR A 194 10.10 -11.25 18.00
N ALA A 195 9.36 -10.21 17.63
CA ALA A 195 8.44 -10.24 16.51
C ALA A 195 8.72 -9.08 15.55
N THR A 196 8.49 -9.27 14.27
CA THR A 196 8.62 -8.24 13.25
C THR A 196 7.31 -8.07 12.53
N ILE A 197 6.80 -6.83 12.50
CA ILE A 197 5.60 -6.45 11.77
C ILE A 197 6.03 -5.72 10.51
N ARG A 198 5.60 -6.23 9.36
CA ARG A 198 5.74 -5.57 8.05
C ARG A 198 4.38 -5.06 7.59
N ILE A 199 4.21 -3.75 7.60
CA ILE A 199 3.00 -3.06 7.18
C ILE A 199 3.14 -2.66 5.72
N THR A 200 2.18 -3.03 4.88
CA THR A 200 2.13 -2.68 3.46
C THR A 200 0.87 -1.87 3.18
N THR A 201 1.03 -0.67 2.62
CA THR A 201 -0.11 0.19 2.23
C THR A 201 -0.59 -0.16 0.81
N GLN A 202 -1.78 0.31 0.45
CA GLN A 202 -2.36 0.12 -0.90
C GLN A 202 -1.46 0.61 -2.05
N SER A 203 -0.63 1.62 -1.81
CA SER A 203 0.33 2.15 -2.79
C SER A 203 1.59 1.29 -2.92
N GLY A 204 1.67 0.16 -2.20
CA GLY A 204 2.82 -0.75 -2.21
C GLY A 204 4.00 -0.26 -1.37
N SER A 205 3.80 0.75 -0.52
CA SER A 205 4.81 1.20 0.42
C SER A 205 4.91 0.24 1.59
N VAL A 206 6.13 -0.05 2.04
CA VAL A 206 6.39 -0.95 3.17
C VAL A 206 7.02 -0.20 4.34
N SER A 207 6.47 -0.41 5.53
CA SER A 207 7.04 0.00 6.82
C SER A 207 7.30 -1.23 7.69
N THR A 208 8.43 -1.28 8.37
CA THR A 208 8.78 -2.42 9.25
C THR A 208 8.97 -1.93 10.67
N VAL A 209 8.31 -2.60 11.62
CA VAL A 209 8.45 -2.40 13.06
C VAL A 209 8.98 -3.69 13.65
N ARG A 210 10.03 -3.61 14.45
CA ARG A 210 10.56 -4.75 15.20
C ARG A 210 10.19 -4.56 16.65
N LEU A 211 9.54 -5.56 17.22
CA LEU A 211 9.14 -5.66 18.61
C LEU A 211 10.12 -6.58 19.32
N THR A 212 10.57 -6.20 20.51
CA THR A 212 11.41 -7.06 21.35
C THR A 212 10.87 -7.06 22.77
N VAL A 213 10.41 -8.23 23.21
CA VAL A 213 9.89 -8.42 24.56
C VAL A 213 11.08 -8.43 25.54
N PRO A 214 11.04 -7.63 26.61
CA PRO A 214 12.10 -7.65 27.62
C PRO A 214 12.25 -9.03 28.28
N GLU A 215 13.46 -9.35 28.74
CA GLU A 215 13.82 -10.57 29.50
C GLU A 215 13.10 -10.70 30.87
N SER A 216 12.27 -9.72 31.24
CA SER A 216 11.43 -9.81 32.43
C SER A 216 10.23 -8.86 32.32
N LEU A 217 9.04 -9.41 32.48
CA LEU A 217 7.73 -8.76 32.48
C LEU A 217 7.19 -8.50 33.89
N SER A 218 7.90 -8.97 34.93
CA SER A 218 7.47 -8.87 36.32
C SER A 218 7.12 -7.43 36.74
N GLY A 219 5.89 -7.24 37.22
CA GLY A 219 5.39 -5.96 37.75
C GLY A 219 5.04 -4.90 36.71
N LYS A 220 4.96 -5.26 35.42
CA LYS A 220 4.57 -4.34 34.33
C LYS A 220 3.22 -4.72 33.74
N SER A 221 2.31 -3.75 33.65
CA SER A 221 1.05 -3.91 32.91
C SER A 221 1.19 -3.58 31.41
N ALA A 222 2.29 -2.93 31.03
CA ALA A 222 2.65 -2.66 29.64
C ALA A 222 4.17 -2.59 29.49
N ALA A 223 4.69 -3.13 28.39
CA ALA A 223 6.10 -3.02 28.01
C ALA A 223 6.21 -2.18 26.73
N THR A 224 7.12 -1.21 26.70
CA THR A 224 7.49 -0.57 25.44
C THR A 224 8.28 -1.60 24.62
N LEU A 225 7.82 -1.84 23.39
CA LEU A 225 8.34 -2.89 22.49
C LEU A 225 9.10 -2.29 21.31
#